data_AF-L8A1F2-F1
#
_entry.id   AF-L8A1F2-F1
#
_cell.length_a   1.000
_cell.length_b   1.000
_cell.length_c   1.000
_cell.angle_alpha   90.00
_cell.angle_beta   90.00
_cell.angle_gamma   90.00
#
_symmetry.space_group_name_H-M   'P 1'
#
loop_
_entity.id
_entity.type
_entity.pdbx_description
1 polymer ?
#
loop_
_entity_poly.entity_id
_entity_poly.type
_entity_poly.pdbx_seq_one_letter_code
_entity_poly.pdbx_strand_id
1 'polypeptide(L)'
;MKMFEYRFAITPLFHFIASKSMEAGLHVCDGRGKQTVQLFMNDAASEKGKKRIGAIQYEGSNDYAMKEPYIVSWRFERALLPDGLKQDLEAITAFRRDRNAGPSINPNAQSIAFKFEALTDAVKETIEAITAVLQKHARR
;
A
#
# COMPACT_ATOMS: atom_id res chain seq x y z
N MET A 1 -19.02 10.26 -1.99
CA MET A 1 -17.69 9.64 -2.13
C MET A 1 -17.56 9.17 -3.58
N LYS A 2 -16.64 9.74 -4.38
CA LYS A 2 -16.45 9.29 -5.77
C LYS A 2 -15.94 7.85 -5.72
N MET A 3 -16.72 6.92 -6.23
CA MET A 3 -16.36 5.51 -6.30
C MET A 3 -15.19 5.36 -7.27
N PHE A 4 -14.09 4.77 -6.82
CA PHE A 4 -12.97 4.43 -7.69
C PHE A 4 -13.42 3.32 -8.64
N GLU A 5 -13.48 3.59 -9.94
CA GLU A 5 -13.68 2.54 -10.94
C GLU A 5 -12.35 1.81 -11.13
N TYR A 6 -12.29 0.58 -10.63
CA TYR A 6 -11.15 -0.30 -10.85
C TYR A 6 -11.31 -1.01 -12.19
N ARG A 7 -10.22 -1.16 -12.93
CA ARG A 7 -10.21 -1.88 -14.22
C ARG A 7 -10.08 -3.40 -14.09
N PHE A 8 -10.15 -3.92 -12.86
CA PHE A 8 -9.97 -5.32 -12.53
C PHE A 8 -10.86 -5.70 -11.35
N ALA A 9 -11.12 -7.00 -11.17
CA ALA A 9 -11.89 -7.50 -10.03
C ALA A 9 -11.14 -7.20 -8.72
N ILE A 10 -11.88 -6.64 -7.74
CA ILE A 10 -11.35 -6.22 -6.45
C ILE A 10 -11.94 -7.08 -5.34
N THR A 11 -11.06 -7.71 -4.58
CA THR A 11 -11.39 -8.40 -3.33
C THR A 11 -11.71 -7.38 -2.23
N PRO A 12 -12.56 -7.74 -1.25
CA PRO A 12 -12.87 -6.86 -0.11
C PRO A 12 -11.63 -6.31 0.60
N LEU A 13 -10.56 -7.12 0.72
CA LEU A 13 -9.28 -6.73 1.31
C LEU A 13 -8.61 -5.59 0.53
N PHE A 14 -8.52 -5.70 -0.80
CA PHE A 14 -7.91 -4.68 -1.64
C PHE A 14 -8.72 -3.39 -1.58
N HIS A 15 -10.05 -3.49 -1.67
CA HIS A 15 -10.92 -2.33 -1.54
C HIS A 15 -10.75 -1.65 -0.18
N PHE A 16 -10.67 -2.43 0.90
CA PHE A 16 -10.49 -1.92 2.25
C PHE A 16 -9.17 -1.15 2.40
N ILE A 17 -8.05 -1.70 1.91
CA ILE A 17 -6.74 -1.03 1.93
C ILE A 17 -6.78 0.27 1.09
N ALA A 18 -7.41 0.25 -0.09
CA ALA A 18 -7.55 1.44 -0.92
C ALA A 18 -8.41 2.52 -0.25
N SER A 19 -9.52 2.13 0.38
CA SER A 19 -10.37 3.04 1.16
C SER A 19 -9.60 3.66 2.32
N LYS A 20 -8.85 2.84 3.07
CA LYS A 20 -8.03 3.30 4.19
C LYS A 20 -6.89 4.21 3.76
N SER A 21 -6.29 3.96 2.60
CA SER A 21 -5.31 4.87 2.00
C SER A 21 -5.92 6.24 1.69
N MET A 22 -7.13 6.29 1.13
CA MET A 22 -7.82 7.56 0.86
C MET A 22 -8.24 8.29 2.15
N GLU A 23 -8.75 7.55 3.13
CA GLU A 23 -9.05 8.06 4.48
C GLU A 23 -7.80 8.64 5.14
N ALA A 24 -6.62 8.08 4.82
CA ALA A 24 -5.34 8.60 5.29
C ALA A 24 -4.86 9.89 4.60
N GLY A 25 -5.64 10.42 3.67
CA GLY A 25 -5.26 11.61 2.90
C GLY A 25 -4.37 11.31 1.69
N LEU A 26 -4.18 10.03 1.33
CA LEU A 26 -3.48 9.68 0.11
C LEU A 26 -4.41 9.78 -1.11
N HIS A 27 -3.83 10.18 -2.23
CA HIS A 27 -4.47 10.03 -3.51
C HIS A 27 -4.14 8.65 -4.09
N VAL A 28 -5.15 7.81 -4.24
CA VAL A 28 -5.06 6.54 -4.97
C VAL A 28 -5.28 6.84 -6.45
N CYS A 29 -4.53 6.22 -7.37
CA CYS A 29 -4.73 6.37 -8.81
C CYS A 29 -4.45 5.05 -9.51
N ASP A 30 -5.23 4.73 -10.56
CA ASP A 30 -4.95 3.56 -11.40
C ASP A 30 -3.60 3.75 -12.11
N GLY A 31 -2.67 2.82 -11.88
CA GLY A 31 -1.34 2.84 -12.49
C GLY A 31 -1.30 2.41 -13.95
N ARG A 32 -2.45 2.18 -14.61
CA ARG A 32 -2.58 1.55 -15.94
C ARG A 32 -2.00 0.13 -16.02
N GLY A 33 -1.59 -0.45 -14.90
CA GLY A 33 -1.12 -1.83 -14.79
C GLY A 33 -2.28 -2.77 -14.46
N LYS A 34 -2.20 -4.04 -14.88
CA LYS A 34 -3.34 -4.96 -14.83
C LYS A 34 -4.04 -5.08 -13.47
N GLN A 35 -3.35 -4.87 -12.34
CA GLN A 35 -3.87 -5.13 -10.99
C GLN A 35 -3.15 -4.31 -9.89
N THR A 36 -2.81 -3.06 -10.22
CA THR A 36 -2.02 -2.19 -9.34
C THR A 36 -2.61 -0.79 -9.30
N VAL A 37 -2.84 -0.28 -8.09
CA VAL A 37 -3.12 1.14 -7.87
C VAL A 37 -1.91 1.81 -7.23
N GLN A 38 -1.56 2.99 -7.72
CA GLN A 38 -0.46 3.81 -7.23
C GLN A 38 -0.96 4.73 -6.12
N LEU A 39 -0.11 4.99 -5.14
CA LEU A 39 -0.39 5.83 -3.97
C LEU A 39 0.46 7.10 -4.05
N PHE A 40 -0.19 8.23 -3.82
CA PHE A 40 0.44 9.54 -3.84
C PHE A 40 0.10 10.33 -2.57
N MET A 41 1.08 11.04 -2.04
CA MET A 41 0.85 12.11 -1.08
C MET A 41 0.63 13.43 -1.81
N ASN A 42 -0.15 14.33 -1.22
CA ASN A 42 -0.15 15.73 -1.63
C ASN A 42 1.24 16.31 -1.36
N ASP A 43 1.82 16.97 -2.36
CA ASP A 43 3.10 17.64 -2.23
C ASP A 43 2.91 19.08 -2.67
N ALA A 44 2.75 19.96 -1.69
CA ALA A 44 2.56 21.40 -1.93
C ALA A 44 3.78 22.05 -2.60
N ALA A 45 4.96 21.42 -2.54
CA ALA A 45 6.20 21.92 -3.15
C ALA A 45 6.42 21.38 -4.58
N SER A 46 5.62 20.43 -5.05
CA SER A 46 5.74 19.88 -6.41
C SER A 46 4.89 20.66 -7.40
N GLU A 47 5.46 21.08 -8.54
CA GLU A 47 4.69 21.65 -9.67
C GLU A 47 3.61 20.70 -10.22
N LYS A 48 3.75 19.39 -9.96
CA LYS A 48 2.76 18.35 -10.30
C LYS A 48 1.79 18.02 -9.15
N GLY A 49 1.95 18.66 -7.99
CA GLY A 49 1.06 18.62 -6.81
C GLY A 49 0.99 17.30 -6.03
N LYS A 50 1.49 16.19 -6.58
CA LYS A 50 1.38 14.85 -5.97
C LYS A 50 2.67 14.05 -6.11
N LYS A 51 3.20 13.56 -4.98
CA LYS A 51 4.40 12.71 -4.93
C LYS A 51 4.01 11.25 -4.75
N ARG A 52 4.44 10.38 -5.67
CA ARG A 52 4.23 8.94 -5.56
C ARG A 52 5.01 8.39 -4.37
N ILE A 53 4.39 7.56 -3.54
CA ILE A 53 5.03 6.96 -2.36
C ILE A 53 4.96 5.44 -2.34
N GLY A 54 4.11 4.83 -3.15
CA GLY A 54 3.88 3.40 -3.08
C GLY A 54 2.78 2.90 -3.99
N ALA A 55 2.31 1.68 -3.72
CA ALA A 55 1.25 1.03 -4.47
C ALA A 55 0.51 -0.02 -3.62
N ILE A 56 -0.71 -0.33 -4.03
CA ILE A 56 -1.43 -1.54 -3.63
C ILE A 56 -1.45 -2.45 -4.87
N GLN A 57 -0.96 -3.68 -4.73
CA GLN A 57 -0.80 -4.62 -5.84
C GLN A 57 -1.22 -6.02 -5.41
N TYR A 58 -1.88 -6.75 -6.31
CA TYR A 58 -2.04 -8.20 -6.17
C TYR A 58 -0.73 -8.95 -6.45
N GLU A 59 -0.46 -9.98 -5.63
CA GLU A 59 0.62 -10.94 -5.83
C GLU A 59 0.06 -12.38 -5.88
N GLY A 60 0.76 -13.30 -6.56
CA GLY A 60 0.49 -14.74 -6.41
C GLY A 60 0.28 -15.57 -7.68
N SER A 61 0.30 -14.99 -8.89
CA SER A 61 0.50 -15.71 -10.17
C SER A 61 0.89 -14.71 -11.26
N ASN A 62 1.64 -15.08 -12.30
CA ASN A 62 1.75 -14.25 -13.51
C ASN A 62 0.77 -14.71 -14.60
N ASP A 63 0.05 -15.81 -14.34
CA ASP A 63 -0.97 -16.38 -15.21
C ASP A 63 -2.27 -16.55 -14.41
N TYR A 64 -3.10 -15.51 -14.49
CA TYR A 64 -4.27 -15.32 -13.64
C TYR A 64 -5.54 -15.98 -14.19
N ALA A 65 -5.46 -16.66 -15.35
CA ALA A 65 -6.54 -17.52 -15.83
C ALA A 65 -6.57 -18.87 -15.07
N MET A 66 -5.48 -19.25 -14.40
CA MET A 66 -5.36 -20.52 -13.68
C MET A 66 -5.36 -20.38 -12.15
N LYS A 67 -5.01 -19.22 -11.59
CA LYS A 67 -4.97 -19.02 -10.14
C LYS A 67 -5.30 -17.57 -9.77
N GLU A 68 -6.33 -17.41 -8.95
CA GLU A 68 -6.72 -16.10 -8.45
C GLU A 68 -5.62 -15.49 -7.56
N PRO A 69 -5.38 -14.17 -7.67
CA PRO A 69 -4.50 -13.49 -6.74
C PRO A 69 -5.07 -13.57 -5.32
N TYR A 70 -4.30 -14.14 -4.41
CA TYR A 70 -4.73 -14.34 -3.01
C TYR A 70 -4.00 -13.41 -2.04
N ILE A 71 -2.95 -12.71 -2.49
CA ILE A 71 -2.17 -11.78 -1.65
C ILE A 71 -2.37 -10.35 -2.14
N VAL A 72 -2.72 -9.45 -1.22
CA VAL A 72 -2.66 -8.01 -1.45
C VAL A 72 -1.41 -7.45 -0.78
N SER A 73 -0.56 -6.83 -1.59
CA SER A 73 0.68 -6.19 -1.20
C SER A 73 0.48 -4.69 -1.12
N TRP A 74 0.55 -4.15 0.10
CA TRP A 74 0.56 -2.72 0.35
C TRP A 74 2.00 -2.27 0.59
N ARG A 75 2.59 -1.61 -0.41
CA ARG A 75 4.02 -1.34 -0.44
C ARG A 75 4.33 0.15 -0.58
N PHE A 76 5.40 0.56 0.06
CA PHE A 76 5.89 1.93 0.08
C PHE A 76 7.37 1.96 -0.31
N GLU A 77 7.72 2.81 -1.26
CA GLU A 77 9.08 2.90 -1.78
C GLU A 77 9.95 3.74 -0.86
N ARG A 78 10.96 3.10 -0.23
CA ARG A 78 11.80 3.75 0.79
C ARG A 78 12.44 5.06 0.31
N ALA A 79 12.85 5.10 -0.96
CA ALA A 79 13.48 6.27 -1.56
C ALA A 79 12.52 7.45 -1.77
N LEU A 80 11.21 7.22 -1.74
CA LEU A 80 10.19 8.23 -1.99
C LEU A 80 9.51 8.74 -0.71
N LEU A 81 9.72 8.05 0.42
CA LEU A 81 9.16 8.41 1.71
C LEU A 81 9.95 9.54 2.39
N PRO A 82 9.28 10.52 3.00
CA PRO A 82 9.91 11.38 4.01
C PRO A 82 10.47 10.55 5.17
N ASP A 83 11.60 10.97 5.75
CA ASP A 83 12.31 10.19 6.78
C ASP A 83 11.42 9.83 7.98
N GLY A 84 10.62 10.78 8.48
CA GLY A 84 9.71 10.51 9.60
C GLY A 84 8.63 9.49 9.26
N LEU A 85 8.08 9.53 8.03
CA LEU A 85 7.09 8.55 7.59
C LEU A 85 7.73 7.18 7.40
N LYS A 86 8.94 7.14 6.83
CA LYS A 86 9.72 5.91 6.67
C LYS A 86 9.96 5.24 8.02
N GLN A 87 10.46 5.99 9.02
CA GLN A 87 10.74 5.46 10.35
C GLN A 87 9.48 4.87 11.02
N ASP A 88 8.37 5.62 10.99
CA ASP A 88 7.11 5.16 11.60
C ASP A 88 6.55 3.91 10.89
N LEU A 89 6.64 3.84 9.55
CA LEU A 89 6.24 2.64 8.81
C LEU A 89 7.18 1.45 9.09
N GLU A 90 8.48 1.68 9.27
CA GLU A 90 9.43 0.62 9.60
C GLU A 90 9.25 0.07 11.02
N ALA A 91 8.63 0.82 11.93
CA ALA A 91 8.29 0.34 13.26
C ALA A 91 7.15 -0.69 13.26
N ILE A 92 6.31 -0.72 12.21
CA ILE A 92 5.25 -1.72 12.06
C ILE A 92 5.86 -3.02 11.51
N THR A 93 5.85 -4.07 12.33
CA THR A 93 6.43 -5.38 11.99
C THR A 93 5.38 -6.41 11.60
N ALA A 94 4.15 -6.26 12.10
CA ALA A 94 3.04 -7.15 11.78
C ALA A 94 2.77 -7.17 10.27
N PHE A 95 2.65 -8.37 9.69
CA PHE A 95 2.42 -8.59 8.26
C PHE A 95 3.48 -7.99 7.32
N ARG A 96 4.61 -7.48 7.85
CA ARG A 96 5.69 -6.91 7.05
C ARG A 96 6.45 -8.01 6.32
N ARG A 97 6.57 -7.86 5.00
CA ARG A 97 7.27 -8.77 4.08
C ARG A 97 7.90 -7.96 2.94
N ASP A 98 9.05 -7.37 3.23
CA ASP A 98 9.80 -6.48 2.35
C ASP A 98 10.33 -7.17 1.07
N ARG A 99 10.52 -8.49 1.11
CA ARG A 99 10.91 -9.33 -0.04
C ARG A 99 10.07 -10.61 -0.10
N ASN A 100 10.00 -11.21 -1.30
CA ASN A 100 9.28 -12.48 -1.50
C ASN A 100 10.02 -13.67 -0.86
N ALA A 101 11.35 -13.61 -0.82
CA ALA A 101 12.24 -14.63 -0.27
C ALA A 101 13.22 -14.02 0.75
N GLY A 102 13.64 -14.85 1.70
CA GLY A 102 14.50 -14.46 2.82
C GLY A 102 13.73 -13.90 4.01
N PRO A 103 14.41 -13.15 4.91
CA PRO A 103 13.78 -12.54 6.07
C PRO A 103 12.65 -11.58 5.68
N SER A 104 11.55 -11.64 6.43
CA SER A 104 10.38 -10.80 6.19
C SER A 104 10.69 -9.30 6.30
N ILE A 105 11.59 -8.92 7.21
CA ILE A 105 12.07 -7.54 7.37
C ILE A 105 13.47 -7.45 6.77
N ASN A 106 13.64 -6.56 5.78
CA ASN A 106 14.92 -6.37 5.11
C ASN A 106 15.19 -4.86 4.94
N PRO A 107 16.10 -4.28 5.75
CA PRO A 107 16.45 -2.86 5.67
C PRO A 107 16.96 -2.42 4.29
N ASN A 108 17.54 -3.36 3.53
CA ASN A 108 18.11 -3.14 2.21
C ASN A 108 17.13 -3.44 1.07
N ALA A 109 15.85 -3.70 1.35
CA ALA A 109 14.85 -3.82 0.29
C ALA A 109 14.47 -2.44 -0.26
N GLN A 110 13.99 -2.39 -1.50
CA GLN A 110 13.55 -1.12 -2.10
C GLN A 110 12.27 -0.59 -1.46
N SER A 111 11.41 -1.48 -0.97
CA SER A 111 10.11 -1.15 -0.39
C SER A 111 9.94 -1.70 1.02
N ILE A 112 9.21 -0.94 1.84
CA ILE A 112 8.54 -1.46 3.03
C ILE A 112 7.21 -2.04 2.52
N ALA A 113 6.97 -3.33 2.70
CA ALA A 113 5.78 -3.97 2.15
C ALA A 113 5.05 -4.75 3.23
N PHE A 114 3.72 -4.64 3.24
CA PHE A 114 2.82 -5.40 4.09
C PHE A 114 1.96 -6.28 3.20
N LYS A 115 1.85 -7.57 3.55
CA LYS A 115 1.16 -8.55 2.71
C LYS A 115 0.06 -9.23 3.47
N PHE A 116 -1.12 -9.24 2.86
CA PHE A 116 -2.35 -9.69 3.49
C PHE A 116 -3.06 -10.69 2.58
N GLU A 117 -3.65 -11.72 3.19
CA GLU A 117 -4.38 -12.77 2.48
C GLU A 117 -5.89 -12.69 2.71
N ALA A 118 -6.31 -12.30 3.91
CA ALA A 118 -7.72 -12.18 4.29
C ALA A 118 -7.96 -11.06 5.31
N LEU A 119 -9.20 -10.55 5.40
CA LEU A 119 -9.60 -9.52 6.36
C LEU A 119 -9.94 -10.13 7.74
N THR A 120 -8.93 -10.65 8.44
CA THR A 120 -9.05 -11.03 9.85
C THR A 120 -8.95 -9.81 10.76
N ASP A 121 -9.27 -9.95 12.04
CA ASP A 121 -9.20 -8.81 12.97
C ASP A 121 -7.76 -8.30 13.16
N ALA A 122 -6.77 -9.20 13.25
CA ALA A 122 -5.36 -8.82 13.28
C ALA A 122 -4.91 -8.06 12.02
N VAL A 123 -5.46 -8.41 10.85
CA VAL A 123 -5.19 -7.69 9.60
C VAL A 123 -5.83 -6.30 9.63
N LYS A 124 -7.07 -6.18 10.09
CA LYS A 124 -7.74 -4.88 10.24
C LYS A 124 -6.96 -3.98 11.20
N GLU A 125 -6.58 -4.49 12.37
CA GLU A 125 -5.78 -3.75 13.36
C GLU A 125 -4.46 -3.25 12.76
N THR A 126 -3.76 -4.09 11.99
CA THR A 126 -2.52 -3.69 11.31
C THR A 126 -2.77 -2.63 10.25
N ILE A 127 -3.82 -2.78 9.44
CA ILE A 127 -4.20 -1.80 8.42
C ILE A 127 -4.55 -0.46 9.08
N GLU A 128 -5.28 -0.45 10.19
CA GLU A 128 -5.59 0.77 10.95
C GLU A 128 -4.31 1.41 11.51
N ALA A 129 -3.36 0.62 12.04
CA ALA A 129 -2.08 1.13 12.51
C ALA A 129 -1.27 1.82 11.39
N ILE A 130 -1.19 1.19 10.20
CA ILE A 130 -0.55 1.79 9.03
C ILE A 130 -1.30 3.07 8.62
N THR A 131 -2.63 3.04 8.64
CA THR A 131 -3.49 4.19 8.29
C THR A 131 -3.24 5.37 9.22
N ALA A 132 -3.15 5.13 10.53
CA ALA A 132 -2.83 6.17 11.51
C ALA A 132 -1.46 6.81 11.29
N VAL A 133 -0.44 6.00 10.94
CA VAL A 133 0.88 6.49 10.55
C VAL A 133 0.78 7.37 9.30
N LEU A 134 0.09 6.92 8.26
CA LEU A 134 -0.10 7.72 7.04
C LEU A 134 -0.82 9.05 7.32
N GLN A 135 -1.90 9.03 8.11
CA GLN A 135 -2.66 10.22 8.51
C GLN A 135 -1.80 11.25 9.25
N LYS A 136 -0.94 10.80 10.17
CA LYS A 136 -0.01 11.66 10.92
C LYS A 136 0.90 12.48 10.00
N HIS A 137 1.32 11.89 8.88
CA HIS A 137 2.26 12.51 7.93
C HIS A 137 1.58 13.20 6.74
N ALA A 138 0.31 12.92 6.46
CA ALA A 138 -0.45 13.59 5.40
C ALA A 138 -1.01 14.98 5.80
N ARG A 139 -1.06 15.29 7.10
CA ARG A 139 -1.58 16.56 7.65
C ARG A 139 -0.51 17.63 7.92
N ARG A 140 0.74 17.38 7.53
CA ARG A 140 1.89 18.27 7.72
C ARG A 140 2.27 18.91 6.39
#